data_AF-A0A0P6XR81-F1
#
_entry.id   AF-A0A0P6XR81-F1
#
_cell.length_a   1.000
_cell.length_b   1.000
_cell.length_c   1.000
_cell.angle_alpha   90.00
_cell.angle_beta   90.00
_cell.angle_gamma   90.00
#
_symmetry.space_group_name_H-M   'P 1'
#
loop_
_entity.id
_entity.type
_entity.pdbx_description
1 polymer ?
#
loop_
_entity_poly.entity_id
_entity_poly.type
_entity_poly.pdbx_seq_one_letter_code
_entity_poly.pdbx_strand_id
1 'polypeptide(L)'
;MGKYSSYTGRPDQQPKTREIHPIWRGVGFALIVLIPILSYFGALVLFDLNKQYHWLRITPDMISPIIEPYFYIKAGLTLVLMFLLFAVFSLFSFALYQIFAPPRYGPYDVPPVQYRGKRYKR
;
A
#
# COMPACT_ATOMS: atom_id res chain seq x y z
N MET A 1 29.42 52.42 2.40
CA MET A 1 29.63 51.27 3.30
C MET A 1 28.27 50.80 3.79
N GLY A 2 27.95 49.55 3.51
CA GLY A 2 26.68 48.91 3.85
C GLY A 2 26.69 47.50 3.29
N LYS A 3 27.80 46.80 3.54
CA LYS A 3 27.89 45.34 3.42
C LYS A 3 26.80 44.76 4.34
N TYR A 4 26.25 43.61 3.97
CA TYR A 4 25.33 42.78 4.72
C TYR A 4 23.83 42.95 4.44
N SER A 5 23.20 41.79 4.28
CA SER A 5 21.77 41.51 4.34
C SER A 5 20.99 41.54 3.02
N SER A 6 21.31 40.56 2.17
CA SER A 6 20.26 39.85 1.44
C SER A 6 20.39 38.36 1.75
N TYR A 7 20.04 38.00 2.99
CA TYR A 7 19.66 36.62 3.28
C TYR A 7 18.27 36.43 2.66
N THR A 8 18.26 36.09 1.37
CA THR A 8 17.06 35.69 0.65
C THR A 8 16.49 34.51 1.42
N GLY A 9 15.37 34.72 2.09
CA GLY A 9 14.67 33.68 2.84
C GLY A 9 14.56 32.46 1.95
N ARG A 10 15.25 31.38 2.34
CA ARG A 10 15.11 30.09 1.68
C ARG A 10 13.61 29.81 1.59
N PRO A 11 13.06 29.54 0.39
CA PRO A 11 11.70 29.03 0.32
C PRO A 11 11.66 27.84 1.27
N ASP A 12 10.63 27.79 2.12
CA ASP A 12 10.32 26.68 3.02
C ASP A 12 10.87 25.40 2.40
N GLN A 13 11.91 24.85 3.00
CA GLN A 13 12.42 23.55 2.61
C GLN A 13 11.27 22.60 2.88
N GLN A 14 10.45 22.38 1.84
CA GLN A 14 9.36 21.43 1.88
C GLN A 14 9.96 20.17 2.49
N PRO A 15 9.37 19.64 3.58
CA PRO A 15 9.95 18.50 4.29
C PRO A 15 10.30 17.47 3.23
N LYS A 16 11.60 17.16 3.13
CA LYS A 16 12.17 16.29 2.09
C LYS A 16 11.19 15.15 1.93
N THR A 17 10.57 15.08 0.75
CA THR A 17 9.53 14.10 0.45
C THR A 17 10.02 12.78 1.01
N ARG A 18 9.21 12.11 1.84
CA ARG A 18 9.58 10.84 2.45
C ARG A 18 9.91 9.88 1.30
N GLU A 19 11.18 9.82 0.93
CA GLU A 19 11.67 8.95 -0.11
C GLU A 19 11.38 7.54 0.41
N ILE A 20 10.47 6.83 -0.26
CA ILE A 20 10.09 5.48 0.13
C ILE A 20 11.36 4.64 0.04
N HIS A 21 11.77 4.11 1.19
CA HIS A 21 13.05 3.43 1.31
C HIS A 21 13.10 2.25 0.32
N PRO A 22 14.18 2.11 -0.47
CA PRO A 22 14.22 1.26 -1.66
C PRO A 22 13.87 -0.22 -1.39
N ILE A 23 14.23 -0.74 -0.21
CA ILE A 23 13.88 -2.10 0.25
C ILE A 23 12.37 -2.34 0.18
N TRP A 24 11.58 -1.37 0.62
CA TRP A 24 10.13 -1.50 0.68
C TRP A 24 9.45 -1.34 -0.67
N ARG A 25 10.10 -0.68 -1.63
CA ARG A 25 9.68 -0.73 -3.02
C ARG A 25 9.85 -2.15 -3.59
N GLY A 26 10.93 -2.84 -3.21
CA GLY A 26 11.18 -4.24 -3.56
C GLY A 26 10.15 -5.20 -2.98
N VAL A 27 9.78 -5.04 -1.70
CA VAL A 27 8.73 -5.85 -1.06
C VAL A 27 7.39 -5.68 -1.78
N GLY A 28 7.00 -4.43 -2.08
CA GLY A 28 5.77 -4.16 -2.83
C GLY A 28 5.76 -4.81 -4.22
N PHE A 29 6.88 -4.77 -4.94
CA PHE A 29 7.01 -5.43 -6.24
C PHE A 29 6.87 -6.96 -6.14
N ALA A 30 7.52 -7.59 -5.16
CA ALA A 30 7.39 -9.02 -4.91
C ALA A 30 5.94 -9.41 -4.61
N LEU A 31 5.24 -8.61 -3.79
CA LEU A 31 3.83 -8.84 -3.45
C LEU A 31 2.90 -8.71 -4.66
N ILE A 32 3.14 -7.77 -5.58
CA ILE A 32 2.32 -7.62 -6.80
C ILE A 32 2.37 -8.88 -7.68
N VAL A 33 3.48 -9.60 -7.70
CA VAL A 33 3.60 -10.86 -8.47
C VAL A 33 3.10 -12.05 -7.66
N LEU A 34 3.44 -12.12 -6.37
CA LEU A 34 3.13 -13.24 -5.50
C LEU A 34 1.63 -13.34 -5.18
N ILE A 35 0.96 -12.21 -4.95
CA ILE A 35 -0.45 -12.19 -4.51
C ILE A 35 -1.41 -12.75 -5.59
N PRO A 36 -1.33 -12.37 -6.88
CA PRO A 36 -2.19 -12.94 -7.91
C PRO A 36 -2.05 -14.46 -8.00
N ILE A 37 -0.81 -14.97 -7.90
CA ILE A 37 -0.52 -16.40 -7.95
C ILE A 37 -1.16 -17.11 -6.74
N LEU A 38 -0.88 -16.64 -5.52
CA LEU A 38 -1.47 -17.22 -4.30
C LEU A 38 -2.99 -17.13 -4.29
N SER A 39 -3.54 -16.00 -4.75
CA SER A 39 -4.98 -15.80 -4.81
C SER A 39 -5.65 -16.78 -5.78
N TYR A 40 -5.04 -17.03 -6.93
CA TYR A 40 -5.53 -18.00 -7.90
C TYR A 40 -5.63 -19.41 -7.30
N PHE A 41 -4.54 -19.90 -6.71
CA PHE A 41 -4.54 -21.22 -6.07
C PHE A 41 -5.47 -21.27 -4.85
N GLY A 42 -5.51 -20.21 -4.04
CA GLY A 42 -6.42 -20.10 -2.91
C GLY A 42 -7.89 -20.17 -3.34
N ALA A 43 -8.25 -19.53 -4.46
CA ALA A 43 -9.61 -19.57 -4.97
C ALA A 43 -10.01 -20.96 -5.48
N LEU A 44 -9.11 -21.68 -6.13
CA LEU A 44 -9.37 -23.06 -6.55
C LEU A 44 -9.65 -23.96 -5.35
N VAL A 45 -8.79 -23.90 -4.33
CA VAL A 45 -8.97 -24.68 -3.10
C VAL A 45 -10.27 -24.30 -2.39
N LEU A 46 -10.55 -23.01 -2.24
CA LEU A 46 -11.77 -22.56 -1.56
C LEU A 46 -13.03 -22.97 -2.33
N PHE A 47 -12.97 -22.97 -3.66
CA PHE A 47 -14.07 -23.42 -4.51
C PHE A 47 -14.34 -24.93 -4.36
N ASP A 48 -13.28 -25.75 -4.31
CA ASP A 48 -13.42 -27.19 -4.10
C ASP A 48 -13.91 -27.53 -2.70
N LEU A 49 -13.46 -26.79 -1.67
CA LEU A 49 -14.01 -26.88 -0.32
C LEU A 49 -15.50 -26.49 -0.29
N ASN A 50 -15.89 -25.43 -1.01
CA ASN A 50 -17.29 -25.04 -1.08
C ASN A 50 -18.16 -26.11 -1.76
N LYS A 51 -17.63 -26.87 -2.73
CA LYS A 51 -18.35 -28.01 -3.32
C LYS A 51 -18.53 -29.16 -2.33
N GLN A 52 -17.57 -29.39 -1.44
CA GLN A 52 -17.64 -30.45 -0.46
C GLN A 52 -18.57 -30.11 0.71
N TYR A 53 -18.46 -28.89 1.23
CA TYR A 53 -19.17 -28.47 2.44
C TYR A 53 -20.44 -27.66 2.18
N HIS A 54 -20.68 -27.25 0.93
CA HIS A 54 -21.86 -26.50 0.49
C HIS A 54 -22.13 -25.22 1.30
N TRP A 55 -21.08 -24.47 1.69
CA TRP A 55 -21.23 -23.23 2.45
C TRP A 55 -22.05 -22.18 1.71
N LEU A 56 -21.86 -22.08 0.40
CA LEU A 56 -22.57 -21.16 -0.49
C LEU A 56 -23.23 -21.94 -1.62
N ARG A 57 -24.51 -21.64 -1.85
CA ARG A 57 -25.27 -22.18 -2.99
C ARG A 57 -24.88 -21.43 -4.25
N ILE A 58 -24.51 -22.17 -5.28
CA ILE A 58 -24.16 -21.61 -6.59
C ILE A 58 -25.45 -21.42 -7.38
N THR A 59 -25.81 -20.17 -7.66
CA THR A 59 -26.97 -19.84 -8.50
C THR A 59 -26.66 -20.15 -9.96
N PRO A 60 -27.62 -20.71 -10.74
CA PRO A 60 -27.42 -21.03 -12.15
C PRO A 60 -26.99 -19.85 -13.02
N ASP A 61 -27.38 -18.63 -12.66
CA ASP A 61 -27.02 -17.41 -13.40
C ASP A 61 -25.51 -17.11 -13.42
N MET A 62 -24.76 -17.66 -12.47
CA MET A 62 -23.30 -17.48 -12.40
C MET A 62 -22.53 -18.51 -13.23
N ILE A 63 -23.24 -19.39 -13.94
CA ILE A 63 -22.63 -20.42 -14.78
C ILE A 63 -22.32 -19.85 -16.16
N SER A 64 -21.06 -19.91 -16.59
CA SER A 64 -20.69 -19.44 -17.93
C SER A 64 -21.11 -20.45 -19.01
N PRO A 65 -21.84 -20.02 -20.06
CA PRO A 65 -22.26 -20.92 -21.12
C PRO A 65 -21.17 -21.18 -22.19
N ILE A 66 -20.08 -20.40 -22.21
CA ILE A 66 -19.13 -20.35 -23.34
C ILE A 66 -17.77 -20.97 -23.01
N ILE A 67 -17.22 -20.73 -21.81
CA ILE A 67 -15.81 -21.02 -21.51
C ILE A 67 -15.67 -22.24 -20.60
N GLU A 68 -15.99 -22.05 -19.31
CA GLU A 68 -15.94 -23.07 -18.28
C GLU A 68 -17.10 -22.77 -17.32
N PRO A 69 -17.91 -23.77 -16.91
CA PRO A 69 -19.13 -23.52 -16.14
C PRO A 69 -18.92 -22.60 -14.92
N TYR A 70 -17.78 -22.68 -14.23
CA TYR A 70 -17.55 -21.92 -13.00
C TYR A 70 -16.54 -20.77 -13.14
N PHE A 71 -16.30 -20.31 -14.37
CA PHE A 71 -15.29 -19.29 -14.65
C PHE A 71 -15.50 -17.99 -13.86
N TYR A 72 -16.72 -17.44 -13.88
CA TYR A 72 -17.04 -16.17 -13.20
C TYR A 72 -16.87 -16.26 -11.69
N ILE A 73 -17.23 -17.42 -11.10
CA ILE A 73 -17.12 -17.66 -9.66
C ILE A 73 -15.64 -17.72 -9.27
N LYS A 74 -14.84 -18.52 -9.98
CA LYS A 74 -13.40 -18.60 -9.73
C LYS A 74 -12.75 -17.24 -9.87
N ALA A 75 -13.03 -16.50 -10.94
CA ALA A 75 -12.48 -15.16 -11.17
C ALA A 75 -12.93 -14.12 -10.12
N GLY A 76 -14.18 -14.17 -9.67
CA GLY A 76 -14.66 -13.30 -8.59
C GLY A 76 -13.96 -13.62 -7.27
N LEU A 77 -13.81 -14.90 -6.95
CA LEU A 77 -13.20 -15.38 -5.73
C LEU A 77 -11.69 -15.05 -5.70
N THR A 78 -10.98 -15.17 -6.82
CA THR A 78 -9.59 -14.70 -6.93
C THR A 78 -9.46 -13.20 -6.74
N LEU A 79 -10.38 -12.40 -7.27
CA LEU A 79 -10.32 -10.95 -7.09
C LEU A 79 -10.52 -10.58 -5.62
N VAL A 80 -11.50 -11.20 -4.95
CA VAL A 80 -11.76 -11.00 -3.52
C VAL A 80 -10.56 -11.44 -2.68
N LEU A 81 -10.00 -12.63 -2.92
CA LEU A 81 -8.82 -13.12 -2.21
C LEU A 81 -7.59 -12.24 -2.47
N MET A 82 -7.42 -11.73 -3.69
CA MET A 82 -6.31 -10.85 -4.04
C MET A 82 -6.37 -9.57 -3.22
N PHE A 83 -7.56 -8.95 -3.12
CA PHE A 83 -7.76 -7.75 -2.32
C PHE A 83 -7.56 -8.02 -0.81
N LEU A 84 -8.08 -9.14 -0.32
CA LEU A 84 -7.94 -9.55 1.08
C LEU A 84 -6.47 -9.80 1.45
N LEU A 85 -5.75 -10.59 0.65
CA LEU A 85 -4.33 -10.86 0.86
C LEU A 85 -3.50 -9.58 0.79
N PHE A 86 -3.78 -8.72 -0.19
CA PHE A 86 -3.09 -7.43 -0.30
C PHE A 86 -3.31 -6.56 0.95
N ALA A 87 -4.55 -6.49 1.46
CA ALA A 87 -4.84 -5.77 2.70
C ALA A 87 -4.08 -6.37 3.90
N VAL A 88 -4.06 -7.69 4.05
CA VAL A 88 -3.33 -8.37 5.13
C VAL A 88 -1.82 -8.11 5.05
N PHE A 89 -1.21 -8.28 3.88
CA PHE A 89 0.22 -8.01 3.69
C PHE A 89 0.58 -6.52 3.85
N SER A 90 -0.33 -5.62 3.46
CA SER A 90 -0.16 -4.18 3.68
C SER A 90 -0.17 -3.84 5.18
N LEU A 91 -1.11 -4.39 5.95
CA LEU A 91 -1.15 -4.23 7.40
C LEU A 91 0.11 -4.79 8.07
N PHE A 92 0.56 -5.97 7.62
CA PHE A 92 1.80 -6.57 8.13
C PHE A 92 3.03 -5.69 7.82
N SER A 93 3.11 -5.16 6.61
CA SER A 93 4.17 -4.25 6.19
C SER A 93 4.15 -2.97 7.04
N PHE A 94 2.98 -2.39 7.28
CA PHE A 94 2.81 -1.23 8.15
C PHE A 94 3.27 -1.50 9.59
N ALA A 95 2.90 -2.65 10.16
CA ALA A 95 3.32 -3.04 11.51
C ALA A 95 4.85 -3.21 11.60
N LEU A 96 5.47 -3.87 10.62
CA LEU A 96 6.92 -3.99 10.54
C LEU A 96 7.60 -2.63 10.41
N TYR A 97 7.07 -1.75 9.57
CA TYR A 97 7.57 -0.39 9.45
C TYR A 97 7.52 0.36 10.77
N GLN A 98 6.45 0.21 11.55
CA GLN A 98 6.34 0.87 12.84
C GLN A 98 7.41 0.41 13.83
N ILE A 99 7.78 -0.87 13.80
CA ILE A 99 8.79 -1.44 14.69
C ILE A 99 10.22 -1.05 14.27
N PHE A 100 10.51 -1.11 12.97
CA PHE A 100 11.87 -0.93 12.45
C PHE A 100 12.16 0.49 11.92
N ALA A 101 11.19 1.40 11.91
CA ALA A 101 11.42 2.76 11.44
C ALA A 101 12.33 3.53 12.39
N PRO A 102 13.37 4.22 11.87
CA PRO A 102 14.18 5.11 12.69
C PRO A 102 13.35 6.32 13.18
N PRO A 103 13.75 6.93 14.31
CA PRO A 103 13.13 8.15 14.80
C PRO A 103 13.26 9.28 13.75
N ARG A 104 12.23 10.14 13.68
CA ARG A 104 12.17 11.23 12.68
C ARG A 104 13.29 12.27 12.81
N TYR A 105 13.84 12.44 14.01
CA TYR A 105 14.87 13.41 14.33
C TYR A 105 16.08 12.68 14.89
N GLY A 106 17.26 12.99 14.35
CA GLY A 106 18.52 12.57 14.96
C GLY A 106 18.82 13.35 16.25
N PRO A 107 19.84 12.94 17.02
CA PRO A 107 20.21 13.60 18.28
C PRO A 107 20.54 15.10 18.14
N TYR A 108 20.95 15.53 16.95
CA TYR A 108 21.35 16.91 16.65
C TYR A 108 20.34 17.66 15.76
N ASP A 109 19.21 17.03 15.39
CA ASP A 109 18.23 17.68 14.52
C ASP A 109 17.28 18.57 15.32
N VAL A 110 17.22 19.86 14.95
CA VAL A 110 16.24 20.81 15.48
C VAL A 110 14.93 20.72 14.69
N PRO A 111 13.76 20.72 15.37
CA PRO A 111 12.48 20.68 14.67
C PRO A 111 12.28 21.94 13.80
N PRO A 112 11.57 21.81 12.67
CA PRO A 112 11.33 22.94 11.78
C PRO A 112 10.56 24.03 12.51
N VAL A 113 11.15 25.22 12.58
CA VAL A 113 10.52 26.38 13.22
C VAL A 113 9.43 26.91 12.28
N GLN A 114 8.17 26.74 12.67
CA GLN A 114 7.05 27.31 11.92
C GLN A 114 7.05 28.83 12.14
N TYR A 115 7.42 29.60 11.10
CA TYR A 115 7.37 31.05 11.16
C TYR A 115 5.92 31.53 11.20
N ARG A 116 5.51 32.09 12.33
CA ARG A 116 4.13 32.58 12.57
C ARG A 116 4.04 34.11 12.46
N GLY A 117 4.73 34.69 11.47
CA GLY A 117 4.76 36.15 11.26
C GLY A 117 3.95 36.61 10.04
N LYS A 118 3.59 37.90 10.02
CA LYS A 118 2.91 38.51 8.87
C LYS A 118 3.85 38.52 7.66
N ARG A 119 3.35 38.07 6.51
CA ARG A 119 4.08 38.08 5.24
C ARG A 119 4.44 39.53 4.91
N TYR A 120 5.74 39.84 4.83
CA TYR A 120 6.21 41.19 4.55
C TYR A 120 5.69 41.64 3.17
N LYS A 121 4.86 42.69 3.13
CA LYS A 121 4.49 43.37 1.88
C LYS A 121 5.53 44.46 1.62
N ARG A 122 6.22 44.35 0.50
CA ARG A 122 7.01 45.45 -0.08
C ARG A 122 6.07 46.47 -0.69
#